data_AF-A0A8K0U5Z5-F1
#
_entry.id   AF-A0A8K0U5Z5-F1
#
_cell.length_a   1.000
_cell.length_b   1.000
_cell.length_c   1.000
_cell.angle_alpha   90.00
_cell.angle_beta   90.00
_cell.angle_gamma   90.00
#
_symmetry.space_group_name_H-M   'P 1'
#
loop_
_entity.id
_entity.type
_entity.pdbx_description
1 polymer ?
#
loop_
_entity_poly.entity_id
_entity_poly.type
_entity_poly.pdbx_seq_one_letter_code
_entity_poly.pdbx_strand_id
1 'polypeptide(L)'
;MATISFGDESIPERLRQRIESWARNQPKTQFQQYGPLNAFLSIKFPPSKFLVKPQALLREVWPKLDGVAEARVAMTGLADPTMDVDGVEEVREEVRQGRVSIDSQNAFVYPNAKSYPDFVVTVYSSVLDGGDDDSDVIRLVIEVGSLGRDRNPSQLDKKHVVDQLLDYLARMGTESYRWRDRAFGIAIMGTEFLAIKSTKQATFKKSGEGWKSLYSNDFLQLIDKISKLEI
;
A
#
# COMPACT_ATOMS: atom_id res chain seq x y z
N MET A 1 9.66 -15.70 31.88
CA MET A 1 8.85 -15.19 30.75
C MET A 1 9.69 -14.12 30.07
N ALA A 2 9.89 -14.18 28.75
CA ALA A 2 10.59 -13.11 28.04
C ALA A 2 9.75 -11.82 28.12
N THR A 3 10.38 -10.69 28.44
CA THR A 3 9.72 -9.38 28.40
C THR A 3 9.47 -9.02 26.93
N ILE A 4 8.22 -9.09 26.50
CA ILE A 4 7.80 -8.61 25.18
C ILE A 4 7.60 -7.11 25.30
N SER A 5 8.48 -6.31 24.69
CA SER A 5 8.33 -4.86 24.65
C SER A 5 8.50 -4.32 23.23
N PHE A 6 7.61 -3.40 22.89
CA PHE A 6 7.66 -2.63 21.66
C PHE A 6 8.53 -1.40 21.94
N GLY A 7 9.85 -1.58 21.79
CA GLY A 7 10.91 -0.72 22.35
C GLY A 7 11.12 0.66 21.71
N ASP A 8 10.06 1.30 21.23
CA ASP A 8 10.12 2.60 20.58
C ASP A 8 9.50 3.70 21.45
N GLU A 9 10.38 4.55 21.98
CA GLU A 9 10.07 5.66 22.88
C GLU A 9 9.20 6.75 22.25
N SER A 10 9.20 6.88 20.92
CA SER A 10 8.37 7.87 20.21
C SER A 10 6.87 7.58 20.27
N ILE A 11 6.50 6.35 20.64
CA ILE A 11 5.10 5.91 20.72
C ILE A 11 4.54 6.21 22.11
N PRO A 12 3.38 6.88 22.22
CA PRO A 12 2.74 7.11 23.50
C PRO A 12 2.54 5.83 24.30
N GLU A 13 2.89 5.86 25.59
CA GLU A 13 2.89 4.68 26.47
C GLU A 13 1.56 3.92 26.45
N ARG A 14 0.43 4.63 26.45
CA ARG A 14 -0.90 4.00 26.39
C ARG A 14 -1.12 3.21 25.10
N LEU A 15 -0.63 3.70 23.97
CA LEU A 15 -0.71 3.02 22.68
C LEU A 15 0.24 1.82 22.66
N ARG A 16 1.47 1.99 23.14
CA ARG A 16 2.46 0.91 23.29
C ARG A 16 1.89 -0.24 24.13
N GLN A 17 1.42 0.03 25.34
CA GLN A 17 0.79 -0.95 26.23
C GLN A 17 -0.41 -1.65 25.58
N ARG A 18 -1.20 -0.91 24.79
CA ARG A 18 -2.35 -1.49 24.07
C ARG A 18 -1.88 -2.53 23.05
N ILE A 19 -0.86 -2.23 22.26
CA ILE A 19 -0.29 -3.17 21.27
C ILE A 19 0.39 -4.35 21.99
N GLU A 20 1.22 -4.09 23.00
CA GLU A 20 1.90 -5.14 23.79
C GLU A 20 0.91 -6.08 24.50
N SER A 21 -0.27 -5.58 24.88
CA SER A 21 -1.31 -6.41 25.50
C SER A 21 -1.79 -7.55 24.59
N TRP A 22 -1.61 -7.43 23.27
CA TRP A 22 -1.96 -8.48 22.31
C TRP A 22 -1.13 -9.75 22.48
N ALA A 23 0.06 -9.67 23.08
CA ALA A 23 0.85 -10.87 23.40
C ALA A 23 0.12 -11.79 24.39
N ARG A 24 -0.70 -11.23 25.27
CA ARG A 24 -1.53 -11.97 26.23
C ARG A 24 -2.95 -12.16 25.74
N ASN A 25 -3.48 -11.16 25.04
CA ASN A 25 -4.87 -11.10 24.57
C ASN A 25 -4.89 -10.78 23.08
N GLN A 26 -4.57 -11.79 22.25
CA GLN A 26 -4.50 -11.59 20.80
C GLN A 26 -5.83 -11.06 20.25
N PRO A 27 -5.77 -10.07 19.34
CA PRO A 27 -6.95 -9.55 18.66
C PRO A 27 -7.55 -10.65 17.79
N LYS A 28 -8.85 -10.89 17.97
CA LYS A 28 -9.57 -11.94 17.23
C LYS A 28 -9.97 -11.48 15.82
N THR A 29 -10.19 -10.17 15.69
CA THR A 29 -10.64 -9.54 14.45
C THR A 29 -9.73 -8.38 14.10
N GLN A 30 -9.58 -8.12 12.79
CA GLN A 30 -8.82 -6.97 12.27
C GLN A 30 -9.30 -5.63 12.86
N PHE A 31 -10.61 -5.49 13.13
CA PHE A 31 -11.20 -4.28 13.69
C PHE A 31 -10.64 -3.91 15.07
N GLN A 32 -10.20 -4.89 15.86
CA GLN A 32 -9.57 -4.63 17.17
C GLN A 32 -8.15 -4.06 17.03
N GLN A 33 -7.52 -4.25 15.86
CA GLN A 33 -6.17 -3.77 15.55
C GLN A 33 -6.18 -2.44 14.83
N TYR A 34 -7.22 -2.12 14.06
CA TYR A 34 -7.26 -0.93 13.20
C TYR A 34 -6.96 0.37 13.94
N GLY A 35 -7.64 0.66 15.04
CA GLY A 35 -7.44 1.90 15.79
C GLY A 35 -5.98 2.06 16.26
N PRO A 36 -5.43 1.08 17.01
CA PRO A 36 -4.03 1.09 17.41
C PRO A 36 -3.02 1.15 16.25
N LEU A 37 -3.24 0.38 15.17
CA LEU A 37 -2.36 0.40 14.01
C LEU A 37 -2.41 1.74 13.28
N ASN A 38 -3.59 2.32 13.06
CA ASN A 38 -3.72 3.63 12.44
C ASN A 38 -3.01 4.72 13.24
N ALA A 39 -3.15 4.71 14.57
CA ALA A 39 -2.46 5.64 15.45
C ALA A 39 -0.94 5.45 15.39
N PHE A 40 -0.46 4.20 15.43
CA PHE A 40 0.95 3.86 15.28
C PHE A 40 1.53 4.35 13.95
N LEU A 41 0.84 4.05 12.84
CA LEU A 41 1.27 4.48 11.51
C LEU A 41 1.30 6.00 11.38
N SER A 42 0.31 6.71 11.93
CA SER A 42 0.27 8.18 11.90
C SER A 42 1.43 8.83 12.67
N ILE A 43 1.96 8.17 13.70
CA ILE A 43 3.17 8.62 14.42
C ILE A 43 4.42 8.35 13.57
N LYS A 44 4.50 7.18 12.94
CA LYS A 44 5.65 6.74 12.14
C LYS A 44 5.77 7.40 10.77
N PHE A 45 4.63 7.82 10.23
CA PHE A 45 4.49 8.45 8.94
C PHE A 45 3.82 9.80 9.14
N PRO A 46 4.56 10.83 9.60
CA PRO A 46 3.98 12.10 10.00
C PRO A 46 3.34 12.84 8.81
N PRO A 47 2.24 13.59 9.03
CA PRO A 47 1.52 14.34 7.99
C PRO A 47 2.34 15.40 7.25
N SER A 48 3.52 15.78 7.75
CA SER A 48 4.41 16.69 7.05
C SER A 48 5.05 16.09 5.79
N LYS A 49 5.06 14.75 5.67
CA LYS A 49 5.66 14.02 4.55
C LYS A 49 4.77 12.91 4.00
N PHE A 50 3.95 12.29 4.85
CA PHE A 50 3.19 11.10 4.49
C PHE A 50 1.69 11.30 4.68
N LEU A 51 0.92 10.48 3.98
CA LEU A 51 -0.51 10.34 4.18
C LEU A 51 -0.85 8.87 4.43
N VAL A 52 -1.44 8.60 5.60
CA VAL A 52 -1.95 7.27 5.97
C VAL A 52 -3.43 7.19 5.61
N LYS A 53 -3.78 6.30 4.69
CA LYS A 53 -5.13 6.12 4.15
C LYS A 53 -5.68 4.76 4.60
N PRO A 54 -6.57 4.70 5.61
CA PRO A 54 -7.28 3.47 5.92
C PRO A 54 -8.25 3.13 4.78
N GLN A 55 -8.34 1.86 4.40
CA GLN A 55 -9.25 1.37 3.35
C GLN A 55 -9.11 2.15 2.03
N ALA A 56 -7.88 2.42 1.61
CA ALA A 56 -7.63 3.15 0.37
C ALA A 56 -8.14 2.35 -0.84
N LEU A 57 -8.84 3.00 -1.76
CA LEU A 57 -9.29 2.36 -2.98
C LEU A 57 -8.10 2.15 -3.93
N LEU A 58 -7.75 0.89 -4.16
CA LEU A 58 -6.86 0.49 -5.24
C LEU A 58 -7.67 -0.10 -6.39
N ARG A 59 -7.31 0.27 -7.62
CA ARG A 59 -7.88 -0.28 -8.85
C ARG A 59 -6.77 -0.74 -9.77
N GLU A 60 -7.07 -1.81 -10.48
CA GLU A 60 -6.17 -2.38 -11.49
C GLU A 60 -5.87 -1.37 -12.59
N VAL A 61 -4.58 -1.13 -12.84
CA VAL A 61 -4.10 -0.26 -13.92
C VAL A 61 -4.50 -0.85 -15.26
N TRP A 62 -4.98 -0.01 -16.17
CA TRP A 62 -5.20 -0.39 -17.54
C TRP A 62 -3.87 -0.32 -18.33
N PRO A 63 -3.33 -1.45 -18.82
CA PRO A 63 -1.94 -1.52 -19.29
C PRO A 63 -1.70 -0.90 -20.67
N LYS A 64 -2.74 -0.43 -21.36
CA LYS A 64 -2.61 0.10 -22.73
C LYS A 64 -2.06 1.51 -22.81
N LEU A 65 -2.00 2.25 -21.70
CA LEU A 65 -1.43 3.59 -21.65
C LEU A 65 -0.52 3.75 -20.43
N ASP A 66 0.78 3.61 -20.67
CA ASP A 66 1.82 4.00 -19.71
C ASP A 66 2.14 5.49 -19.87
N GLY A 67 1.23 6.37 -19.44
CA GLY A 67 1.53 7.80 -19.43
C GLY A 67 0.36 8.73 -19.13
N VAL A 68 0.63 9.71 -18.27
CA VAL A 68 -0.32 10.77 -17.89
C VAL A 68 -0.58 11.72 -19.07
N ALA A 69 0.36 11.84 -20.02
CA ALA A 69 0.23 12.70 -21.19
C ALA A 69 -0.83 12.19 -22.16
N GLU A 70 -0.76 10.90 -22.53
CA GLU A 70 -1.73 10.20 -23.38
C GLU A 70 -3.13 10.28 -22.77
N ALA A 71 -3.21 10.11 -21.45
CA ALA A 71 -4.44 10.22 -20.68
C ALA A 71 -5.07 11.60 -20.75
N ARG A 72 -4.24 12.63 -20.53
CA ARG A 72 -4.68 14.03 -20.56
C ARG A 72 -5.13 14.41 -21.96
N VAL A 73 -4.43 13.99 -23.02
CA VAL A 73 -4.82 14.24 -24.42
C VAL A 73 -6.12 13.52 -24.80
N ALA A 74 -6.27 12.25 -24.41
CA ALA A 74 -7.49 11.49 -24.64
C ALA A 74 -8.71 12.14 -23.98
N MET A 75 -8.57 12.61 -22.75
CA MET A 75 -9.67 13.17 -21.95
C MET A 75 -10.02 14.62 -22.27
N THR A 76 -9.01 15.48 -22.47
CA THR A 76 -9.21 16.93 -22.58
C THR A 76 -9.34 17.43 -24.01
N GLY A 77 -8.93 16.62 -24.99
CA GLY A 77 -8.88 17.03 -26.39
C GLY A 77 -7.79 18.04 -26.72
N LEU A 78 -6.95 18.42 -25.74
CA LEU A 78 -5.78 19.27 -25.95
C LEU A 78 -4.67 18.42 -26.55
N ALA A 79 -4.61 18.35 -27.88
CA ALA A 79 -3.64 17.53 -28.59
C ALA A 79 -2.20 18.03 -28.35
N ASP A 80 -1.32 17.11 -27.92
CA ASP A 80 0.09 17.22 -28.24
C ASP A 80 0.27 16.72 -29.69
N PRO A 81 0.71 17.56 -30.64
CA PRO A 81 0.84 17.21 -32.05
C PRO A 81 1.90 16.14 -32.34
N THR A 82 2.65 15.67 -31.32
CA THR A 82 3.68 14.64 -31.46
C THR A 82 3.20 13.22 -31.12
N MET A 83 1.94 13.05 -30.69
CA MET A 83 1.43 11.75 -30.20
C MET A 83 0.82 10.87 -31.29
N ASP A 84 0.97 9.56 -31.12
CA ASP A 84 0.33 8.54 -31.96
C ASP A 84 -1.20 8.58 -31.78
N VAL A 85 -1.88 9.08 -32.81
CA VAL A 85 -3.32 9.40 -32.79
C VAL A 85 -4.19 8.14 -32.69
N ASP A 86 -3.71 7.00 -33.19
CA ASP A 86 -4.47 5.75 -33.25
C ASP A 86 -4.70 5.16 -31.85
N GLY A 87 -3.71 5.24 -30.95
CA GLY A 87 -3.85 4.80 -29.56
C GLY A 87 -4.80 5.68 -28.73
N VAL A 88 -4.87 6.98 -29.02
CA VAL A 88 -5.69 7.95 -28.28
C VAL A 88 -7.19 7.74 -28.53
N GLU A 89 -7.59 7.41 -29.77
CA GLU A 89 -9.00 7.23 -30.10
C GLU A 89 -9.57 5.91 -29.54
N GLU A 90 -8.77 4.83 -29.52
CA GLU A 90 -9.14 3.58 -28.83
C GLU A 90 -9.44 3.84 -27.36
N VAL A 91 -8.60 4.63 -26.69
CA VAL A 91 -8.74 5.01 -25.28
C VAL A 91 -10.00 5.83 -25.04
N ARG A 92 -10.26 6.83 -25.90
CA ARG A 92 -11.48 7.63 -25.83
C ARG A 92 -12.73 6.78 -25.93
N GLU A 93 -12.72 5.78 -26.81
CA GLU A 93 -13.87 4.90 -26.98
C GLU A 93 -14.06 3.98 -25.76
N GLU A 94 -12.99 3.41 -25.20
CA GLU A 94 -13.05 2.63 -23.96
C GLU A 94 -13.56 3.46 -22.76
N VAL A 95 -13.15 4.73 -22.66
CA VAL A 95 -13.64 5.67 -21.64
C VAL A 95 -15.11 6.03 -21.88
N ARG A 96 -15.51 6.33 -23.13
CA ARG A 96 -16.91 6.62 -23.50
C ARG A 96 -17.84 5.45 -23.17
N GLN A 97 -17.35 4.22 -23.35
CA GLN A 97 -18.08 3.01 -23.03
C GLN A 97 -18.03 2.64 -21.54
N GLY A 98 -17.33 3.42 -20.70
CA GLY A 98 -17.20 3.19 -19.27
C GLY A 98 -16.41 1.93 -18.90
N ARG A 99 -15.61 1.39 -19.84
CA ARG A 99 -14.73 0.24 -19.60
C ARG A 99 -13.45 0.64 -18.88
N VAL A 100 -13.08 1.91 -18.99
CA VAL A 100 -11.93 2.53 -18.35
C VAL A 100 -12.37 3.79 -17.60
N SER A 101 -11.75 4.04 -16.44
CA SER A 101 -11.95 5.24 -15.63
C SER A 101 -10.60 5.82 -15.21
N ILE A 102 -10.60 6.99 -14.60
CA ILE A 102 -9.41 7.58 -13.99
C ILE A 102 -9.58 7.57 -12.47
N ASP A 103 -8.54 7.20 -11.75
CA ASP A 103 -8.53 7.25 -10.29
C ASP A 103 -7.92 8.56 -9.74
N SER A 104 -7.87 8.68 -8.41
CA SER A 104 -7.32 9.86 -7.75
C SER A 104 -5.81 10.05 -7.92
N GLN A 105 -5.12 9.08 -8.54
CA GLN A 105 -3.71 9.15 -8.87
C GLN A 105 -3.50 9.45 -10.37
N ASN A 106 -4.56 9.87 -11.09
CA ASN A 106 -4.57 10.13 -12.53
C ASN A 106 -4.27 8.91 -13.42
N ALA A 107 -4.43 7.69 -12.90
CA ALA A 107 -4.21 6.49 -13.67
C ALA A 107 -5.48 5.99 -14.34
N PHE A 108 -5.34 5.45 -15.56
CA PHE A 108 -6.39 4.65 -16.16
C PHE A 108 -6.54 3.33 -15.44
N VAL A 109 -7.78 2.99 -15.14
CA VAL A 109 -8.14 1.83 -14.34
C VAL A 109 -9.40 1.18 -14.82
N TYR A 110 -9.53 -0.12 -14.55
CA TYR A 110 -10.79 -0.82 -14.73
C TYR A 110 -11.75 -0.46 -13.58
N PRO A 111 -12.94 0.14 -13.85
CA PRO A 111 -13.83 0.67 -12.82
C PRO A 111 -14.46 -0.40 -11.92
N ASN A 112 -14.55 -1.63 -12.40
CA ASN A 112 -15.17 -2.76 -11.69
C ASN A 112 -14.16 -3.54 -10.81
N ALA A 113 -12.86 -3.29 -10.97
CA ALA A 113 -11.79 -4.00 -10.29
C ALA A 113 -11.35 -3.27 -9.00
N LYS A 114 -12.31 -3.03 -8.09
CA LYS A 114 -12.08 -2.28 -6.84
C LYS A 114 -11.52 -3.17 -5.74
N SER A 115 -10.50 -2.69 -5.06
CA SER A 115 -9.88 -3.33 -3.90
C SER A 115 -9.60 -2.31 -2.80
N TYR A 116 -9.64 -2.76 -1.54
CA TYR A 116 -9.52 -1.90 -0.37
C TYR A 116 -8.57 -2.54 0.65
N PRO A 117 -7.23 -2.42 0.45
CA PRO A 117 -6.27 -2.75 1.51
C PRO A 117 -6.61 -2.02 2.81
N ASP A 118 -6.30 -2.66 3.94
CA ASP A 118 -6.58 -2.09 5.26
C ASP A 118 -5.89 -0.74 5.47
N PHE A 119 -4.63 -0.62 5.06
CA PHE A 119 -3.91 0.66 5.07
C PHE A 119 -3.04 0.81 3.83
N VAL A 120 -2.96 2.05 3.35
CA VAL A 120 -1.95 2.49 2.40
C VAL A 120 -1.24 3.71 2.98
N VAL A 121 0.09 3.73 2.90
CA VAL A 121 0.90 4.91 3.21
C VAL A 121 1.46 5.46 1.91
N THR A 122 1.14 6.72 1.65
CA THR A 122 1.66 7.48 0.52
C THR A 122 2.59 8.59 0.97
N VAL A 123 3.42 9.07 0.06
CA VAL A 123 4.21 10.29 0.19
C VAL A 123 3.66 11.31 -0.79
N TYR A 124 3.60 12.57 -0.39
CA TYR A 124 3.28 13.66 -1.29
C TYR A 124 4.37 13.77 -2.37
N SER A 125 4.02 13.60 -3.64
CA SER A 125 4.94 13.93 -4.74
C SER A 125 5.03 15.46 -4.83
N SER A 126 5.94 16.07 -4.08
CA SER A 126 6.26 17.48 -4.30
C SER A 126 7.17 17.57 -5.52
N VAL A 127 6.59 17.88 -6.69
CA VAL A 127 7.23 18.48 -7.87
C VAL A 127 8.73 18.16 -7.97
N LEU A 128 9.08 16.92 -8.31
CA LEU A 128 10.50 16.55 -8.37
C LEU A 128 11.21 17.10 -9.61
N ASP A 129 10.52 17.55 -10.66
CA ASP A 129 11.18 18.04 -11.89
C ASP A 129 10.31 19.04 -12.69
N GLY A 130 9.63 19.98 -12.01
CA GLY A 130 8.83 21.01 -12.70
C GLY A 130 7.60 20.49 -13.47
N GLY A 131 7.16 19.26 -13.19
CA GLY A 131 5.92 18.69 -13.71
C GLY A 131 4.72 18.93 -12.78
N ASP A 132 3.55 19.18 -13.40
CA ASP A 132 2.23 19.41 -12.78
C ASP A 132 1.62 18.17 -12.07
N ASP A 133 2.40 17.15 -11.71
CA ASP A 133 1.84 15.88 -11.21
C ASP A 133 1.79 15.84 -9.68
N ASP A 134 0.67 16.32 -9.13
CA ASP A 134 0.32 16.33 -7.70
C ASP A 134 -0.11 14.94 -7.16
N SER A 135 0.29 13.83 -7.82
CA SER A 135 -0.14 12.49 -7.43
C SER A 135 0.61 11.94 -6.21
N ASP A 136 -0.12 11.29 -5.31
CA ASP A 136 0.46 10.62 -4.14
C ASP A 136 1.19 9.32 -4.55
N VAL A 137 2.43 9.13 -4.06
CA VAL A 137 3.24 7.94 -4.34
C VAL A 137 3.09 6.89 -3.23
N ILE A 138 2.66 5.68 -3.58
CA ILE A 138 2.48 4.56 -2.64
C ILE A 138 3.86 4.03 -2.19
N ARG A 139 4.08 3.99 -0.87
CA ARG A 139 5.28 3.40 -0.25
C ARG A 139 5.01 2.09 0.48
N LEU A 140 3.83 1.96 1.07
CA LEU A 140 3.47 0.82 1.89
C LEU A 140 1.99 0.47 1.71
N VAL A 141 1.71 -0.80 1.50
CA VAL A 141 0.37 -1.40 1.56
C VAL A 141 0.36 -2.39 2.71
N ILE A 142 -0.66 -2.35 3.56
CA ILE A 142 -0.81 -3.24 4.71
C ILE A 142 -2.13 -3.98 4.61
N GLU A 143 -2.08 -5.29 4.85
CA GLU A 143 -3.25 -6.15 4.98
C GLU A 143 -3.21 -6.87 6.34
N VAL A 144 -4.34 -6.90 7.05
CA VAL A 144 -4.49 -7.42 8.40
C VAL A 144 -5.53 -8.55 8.40
N GLY A 145 -5.04 -9.78 8.54
CA GLY A 145 -5.88 -10.96 8.68
C GLY A 145 -6.55 -11.07 10.05
N SER A 146 -7.79 -11.55 10.05
CA SER A 146 -8.51 -11.93 11.27
C SER A 146 -8.18 -13.38 11.68
N LEU A 147 -7.99 -13.63 12.98
CA LEU A 147 -7.76 -14.98 13.52
C LEU A 147 -9.05 -15.81 13.67
N GLY A 148 -10.20 -15.14 13.70
CA GLY A 148 -11.49 -15.80 13.89
C GLY A 148 -11.67 -16.30 15.33
N ARG A 149 -12.14 -17.54 15.48
CA ARG A 149 -12.37 -18.15 16.80
C ARG A 149 -11.09 -18.73 17.39
N ASP A 150 -10.15 -19.13 16.54
CA ASP A 150 -8.90 -19.75 16.94
C ASP A 150 -7.87 -18.68 17.32
N ARG A 151 -6.99 -18.99 18.27
CA ARG A 151 -5.93 -18.07 18.69
C ARG A 151 -4.65 -18.20 17.87
N ASN A 152 -4.55 -19.27 17.08
CA ASN A 152 -3.38 -19.56 16.26
C ASN A 152 -3.82 -19.61 14.80
N PRO A 153 -3.35 -18.69 13.95
CA PRO A 153 -3.72 -18.71 12.54
C PRO A 153 -3.17 -19.95 11.85
N SER A 154 -3.99 -20.61 11.05
CA SER A 154 -3.52 -21.73 10.23
C SER A 154 -2.57 -21.23 9.13
N GLN A 155 -1.77 -22.13 8.56
CA GLN A 155 -0.96 -21.80 7.38
C GLN A 155 -1.82 -21.36 6.19
N LEU A 156 -3.06 -21.86 6.11
CA LEU A 156 -4.02 -21.46 5.08
C LEU A 156 -4.49 -20.02 5.29
N ASP A 157 -4.80 -19.62 6.52
CA ASP A 157 -5.21 -18.25 6.83
C ASP A 157 -4.08 -17.26 6.52
N LYS A 158 -2.86 -17.59 6.95
CA LYS A 158 -1.65 -16.83 6.62
C LYS A 158 -1.45 -16.72 5.10
N LYS A 159 -1.69 -17.80 4.37
CA LYS A 159 -1.59 -17.82 2.91
C LYS A 159 -2.62 -16.88 2.27
N HIS A 160 -3.88 -16.90 2.71
CA HIS A 160 -4.92 -16.03 2.15
C HIS A 160 -4.59 -14.54 2.32
N VAL A 161 -4.14 -14.12 3.51
CA VAL A 161 -3.75 -12.73 3.76
C VAL A 161 -2.58 -12.31 2.84
N VAL A 162 -1.60 -13.19 2.64
CA VAL A 162 -0.46 -12.93 1.75
C VAL A 162 -0.89 -12.88 0.28
N ASP A 163 -1.76 -13.79 -0.15
CA ASP A 163 -2.27 -13.80 -1.52
C ASP A 163 -3.07 -12.53 -1.83
N GLN A 164 -3.90 -12.08 -0.88
CA GLN A 164 -4.65 -10.83 -0.99
C GLN A 164 -3.73 -9.60 -1.04
N LEU A 165 -2.71 -9.55 -0.18
CA LEU A 165 -1.69 -8.49 -0.25
C LEU A 165 -0.96 -8.49 -1.60
N LEU A 166 -0.60 -9.67 -2.12
CA LEU A 166 0.04 -9.79 -3.43
C LEU A 166 -0.86 -9.32 -4.57
N ASP A 167 -2.17 -9.58 -4.50
CA ASP A 167 -3.16 -9.05 -5.45
C ASP A 167 -3.16 -7.51 -5.45
N TYR A 168 -3.14 -6.88 -4.27
CA TYR A 168 -3.06 -5.42 -4.16
C TYR A 168 -1.77 -4.85 -4.74
N LEU A 169 -0.64 -5.47 -4.43
CA LEU A 169 0.66 -5.05 -4.96
C LEU A 169 0.72 -5.24 -6.49
N ALA A 170 0.11 -6.30 -7.03
CA ALA A 170 0.01 -6.49 -8.47
C ALA A 170 -0.86 -5.41 -9.15
N ARG A 171 -1.96 -5.01 -8.52
CA ARG A 171 -2.84 -3.92 -9.03
C ARG A 171 -2.18 -2.55 -9.05
N MET A 172 -1.11 -2.34 -8.28
CA MET A 172 -0.30 -1.13 -8.38
C MET A 172 0.42 -1.00 -9.72
N GLY A 173 0.53 -2.10 -10.48
CA GLY A 173 1.17 -2.14 -11.79
C GLY A 173 2.69 -2.14 -11.72
N THR A 174 3.32 -1.89 -12.88
CA THR A 174 4.77 -1.68 -12.98
C THR A 174 5.20 -0.40 -12.26
N GLU A 175 6.51 -0.29 -12.02
CA GLU A 175 7.10 0.90 -11.42
C GLU A 175 6.76 2.13 -12.27
N SER A 176 6.13 3.14 -11.67
CA SER A 176 5.49 4.26 -12.35
C SER A 176 5.34 5.47 -11.41
N TYR A 177 4.46 6.43 -11.72
CA TYR A 177 4.12 7.52 -10.80
C TYR A 177 3.37 7.03 -9.56
N ARG A 178 2.61 5.91 -9.65
CA ARG A 178 1.89 5.36 -8.49
C ARG A 178 2.83 4.82 -7.41
N TRP A 179 3.98 4.29 -7.82
CA TRP A 179 5.04 3.86 -6.94
C TRP A 179 6.39 3.85 -7.68
N ARG A 180 7.43 4.45 -7.07
CA ARG A 180 8.77 4.55 -7.63
C ARG A 180 9.82 3.96 -6.69
N ASP A 181 10.87 3.35 -7.24
CA ASP A 181 12.04 2.74 -6.61
C ASP A 181 11.73 1.55 -5.69
N ARG A 182 10.88 1.78 -4.68
CA ARG A 182 10.63 0.88 -3.55
C ARG A 182 9.19 1.04 -3.04
N ALA A 183 8.41 -0.02 -3.19
CA ALA A 183 7.14 -0.22 -2.51
C ALA A 183 7.22 -1.46 -1.61
N PHE A 184 6.48 -1.43 -0.51
CA PHE A 184 6.44 -2.50 0.47
C PHE A 184 5.01 -2.98 0.69
N GLY A 185 4.88 -4.27 0.95
CA GLY A 185 3.68 -4.87 1.50
C GLY A 185 3.96 -5.40 2.91
N ILE A 186 3.03 -5.24 3.83
CA ILE A 186 3.07 -5.90 5.14
C ILE A 186 1.77 -6.68 5.34
N ALA A 187 1.87 -7.99 5.48
CA ALA A 187 0.77 -8.83 5.94
C ALA A 187 0.89 -8.96 7.47
N ILE A 188 -0.19 -8.72 8.20
CA ILE A 188 -0.27 -8.87 9.65
C ILE A 188 -1.30 -9.94 9.97
N MET A 189 -0.98 -10.82 10.92
CA MET A 189 -1.93 -11.82 11.42
C MET A 189 -1.71 -12.05 12.90
N GLY A 190 -2.69 -11.66 13.72
CA GLY A 190 -2.55 -11.68 15.17
C GLY A 190 -1.40 -10.79 15.64
N THR A 191 -0.31 -11.43 16.10
CA THR A 191 0.90 -10.74 16.60
C THR A 191 2.13 -10.97 15.72
N GLU A 192 1.92 -11.49 14.52
CA GLU A 192 2.97 -11.75 13.55
C GLU A 192 2.81 -10.88 12.31
N PHE A 193 3.91 -10.65 11.60
CA PHE A 193 3.91 -9.98 10.31
C PHE A 193 4.81 -10.70 9.30
N LEU A 194 4.51 -10.49 8.03
CA LEU A 194 5.37 -10.86 6.90
C LEU A 194 5.51 -9.64 6.00
N ALA A 195 6.75 -9.34 5.62
CA ALA A 195 7.05 -8.24 4.72
C ALA A 195 7.31 -8.72 3.30
N ILE A 196 6.81 -7.98 2.33
CA ILE A 196 6.99 -8.15 0.89
C ILE A 196 7.61 -6.87 0.36
N LYS A 197 8.60 -6.99 -0.53
CA LYS A 197 9.29 -5.84 -1.09
C LYS A 197 9.26 -5.90 -2.61
N SER A 198 9.10 -4.75 -3.25
CA SER A 198 9.34 -4.61 -4.68
C SER A 198 10.80 -4.94 -5.03
N THR A 199 10.99 -5.51 -6.20
CA THR A 199 12.30 -5.75 -6.82
C THR A 199 12.46 -4.84 -8.05
N LYS A 200 13.69 -4.71 -8.55
CA LYS A 200 14.03 -3.86 -9.72
C LYS A 200 13.30 -4.21 -11.03
N GLN A 201 12.47 -5.25 -11.05
CA GLN A 201 11.70 -5.69 -12.22
C GLN A 201 10.19 -5.57 -11.98
N ALA A 202 9.76 -4.70 -11.07
CA ALA A 202 8.36 -4.56 -10.66
C ALA A 202 7.69 -5.87 -10.17
N THR A 203 8.48 -6.87 -9.77
CA THR A 203 7.95 -8.06 -9.10
C THR A 203 8.07 -7.90 -7.60
N PHE A 204 7.07 -8.39 -6.88
CA PHE A 204 7.04 -8.38 -5.42
C PHE A 204 7.50 -9.73 -4.88
N LYS A 205 8.50 -9.71 -4.00
CA LYS A 205 9.06 -10.92 -3.37
C LYS A 205 9.01 -10.79 -1.86
N LYS A 206 8.76 -11.91 -1.18
CA LYS A 206 8.83 -11.99 0.29
C LYS A 206 10.23 -11.56 0.75
N SER A 207 10.30 -10.68 1.75
CA SER A 207 11.59 -10.26 2.31
C SER A 207 11.98 -11.16 3.48
N GLY A 208 12.96 -12.04 3.28
CA GLY A 208 13.54 -12.88 4.34
C GLY A 208 12.72 -14.12 4.69
N GLU A 209 13.02 -14.68 5.87
CA GLU A 209 12.48 -15.95 6.35
C GLU A 209 11.16 -15.77 7.11
N GLY A 210 10.06 -16.13 6.46
CA GLY A 210 8.77 -16.43 7.10
C GLY A 210 8.07 -15.27 7.83
N TRP A 211 7.13 -15.66 8.68
CA TRP A 211 6.41 -14.75 9.57
C TRP A 211 7.25 -14.46 10.81
N LYS A 212 7.28 -13.20 11.21
CA LYS A 212 8.06 -12.70 12.35
C LYS A 212 7.15 -12.03 13.36
N SER A 213 7.58 -11.92 14.61
CA SER A 213 6.78 -11.23 15.63
C SER A 213 6.71 -9.72 15.37
N LEU A 214 5.54 -9.10 15.54
CA LEU A 214 5.38 -7.65 15.55
C LEU A 214 6.24 -6.95 16.61
N TYR A 215 6.59 -7.65 17.67
CA TYR A 215 7.44 -7.13 18.77
C TYR A 215 8.93 -7.30 18.50
N SER A 216 9.31 -7.88 17.35
CA SER A 216 10.71 -7.98 16.97
C SER A 216 11.24 -6.64 16.48
N ASN A 217 12.55 -6.43 16.65
CA ASN A 217 13.24 -5.26 16.09
C ASN A 217 13.07 -5.17 14.56
N ASP A 218 12.88 -6.29 13.88
CA ASP A 218 12.69 -6.34 12.43
C ASP A 218 11.48 -5.54 11.96
N PHE A 219 10.38 -5.54 12.73
CA PHE A 219 9.18 -4.75 12.37
C PHE A 219 9.47 -3.25 12.45
N LEU A 220 10.02 -2.80 13.57
CA LEU A 220 10.34 -1.39 13.80
C LEU A 220 11.40 -0.89 12.81
N GLN A 221 12.45 -1.67 12.58
CA GLN A 221 13.49 -1.32 11.61
C GLN A 221 12.93 -1.24 10.19
N LEU A 222 11.98 -2.10 9.82
CA LEU A 222 11.32 -2.01 8.52
C LEU A 222 10.49 -0.74 8.40
N ILE A 223 9.66 -0.42 9.39
CA ILE A 223 8.83 0.79 9.39
C ILE A 223 9.71 2.05 9.34
N ASP A 224 10.75 2.12 10.17
CA ASP A 224 11.69 3.25 10.18
C ASP A 224 12.49 3.35 8.88
N LYS A 225 12.81 2.22 8.24
CA LYS A 225 13.45 2.22 6.93
C LYS A 225 12.52 2.81 5.87
N ILE A 226 11.23 2.46 5.89
CA ILE A 226 10.25 2.97 4.92
C ILE A 226 10.03 4.47 5.12
N SER A 227 9.91 4.95 6.38
CA SER A 227 9.70 6.37 6.67
C SER A 227 10.89 7.26 6.28
N LYS A 228 12.09 6.68 6.16
CA LYS A 228 13.31 7.36 5.73
C LYS A 228 13.60 7.26 4.24
N LEU A 229 12.77 6.58 3.44
CA LEU A 229 12.97 6.57 1.99
C LEU A 229 12.81 7.99 1.44
N GLU A 230 13.79 8.40 0.65
CA GLU A 230 13.73 9.60 -0.18
C GLU A 230 12.83 9.33 -1.40
N ILE A 231 12.26 10.39 -1.97
CA ILE A 231 11.47 10.35 -3.20
C ILE A 231 12.40 10.63 -4.38
#